data_AF-A0A416PAX3-F1
#
_entry.id   AF-A0A416PAX3-F1
#
_cell.length_a   1.000
_cell.length_b   1.000
_cell.length_c   1.000
_cell.angle_alpha   90.00
_cell.angle_beta   90.00
_cell.angle_gamma   90.00
#
_symmetry.space_group_name_H-M   'P 1'
#
loop_
_entity.id
_entity.type
_entity.pdbx_description
1 polymer ?
#
loop_
_entity_poly.entity_id
_entity_poly.type
_entity_poly.pdbx_seq_one_letter_code
_entity_poly.pdbx_strand_id
1 'polypeptide(L)'
;MYKTLTIGGKDYHLEYTLEASLCSDCIDRLIEFLGGVSGSAYLADDALAELDPDSRKKVIKESVQGIKNEISKLPQTAILMLYAGLQEYHGMDGDGTVSSMHDAKKIAKQYIQEHSEDGTGNFYDLFTICLNQMAEDDFFVRTGLNKIMSQAMNTEESSEPKPNRAQRRATSKVKKLSEN
;
A
#
# COMPACT_ATOMS: atom_id res chain seq x y z
N MET A 1 2.72 14.70 -1.49
CA MET A 1 4.01 15.38 -1.21
C MET A 1 5.05 14.39 -1.64
N TYR A 2 5.80 14.63 -2.71
CA TYR A 2 6.67 13.59 -3.27
C TYR A 2 7.96 13.40 -2.47
N LYS A 3 8.48 12.17 -2.49
CA LYS A 3 9.84 11.84 -2.06
C LYS A 3 10.77 11.76 -3.26
N THR A 4 11.92 12.42 -3.18
CA THR A 4 12.96 12.29 -4.21
C THR A 4 13.88 11.11 -3.91
N LEU A 5 14.05 10.23 -4.89
CA LEU A 5 15.05 9.16 -4.91
C LEU A 5 16.13 9.51 -5.93
N THR A 6 17.36 9.77 -5.47
CA THR A 6 18.50 9.97 -6.37
C THR A 6 19.11 8.62 -6.71
N ILE A 7 18.98 8.19 -7.97
CA ILE A 7 19.40 6.87 -8.46
C ILE A 7 20.16 7.05 -9.78
N GLY A 8 21.40 6.54 -9.87
CA GLY A 8 22.23 6.72 -11.07
C GLY A 8 22.54 8.18 -11.39
N GLY A 9 22.57 9.04 -10.37
CA GLY A 9 22.75 10.48 -10.51
C GLY A 9 21.54 11.22 -11.10
N LYS A 10 20.36 10.59 -11.14
CA LYS A 10 19.10 11.20 -11.55
C LYS A 10 18.11 11.20 -10.41
N ASP A 11 17.30 12.25 -10.34
CA ASP A 11 16.25 12.38 -9.33
C ASP A 11 14.94 11.82 -9.87
N TYR A 12 14.33 10.92 -9.09
CA TYR A 12 13.01 10.36 -9.34
C TYR A 12 12.04 10.80 -8.25
N HIS A 13 10.92 11.39 -8.63
CA HIS A 13 9.85 11.80 -7.74
C HIS A 13 8.89 10.63 -7.54
N LEU A 14 8.83 10.15 -6.30
CA LEU A 14 7.94 9.09 -5.86
C LEU A 14 6.73 9.71 -5.13
N GLU A 15 5.53 9.50 -5.67
CA GLU A 15 4.27 10.00 -5.10
C GLU A 15 3.10 9.04 -5.41
N TYR A 16 2.22 8.84 -4.44
CA TYR A 16 1.07 7.93 -4.53
C TYR A 16 -0.26 8.68 -4.53
N THR A 17 -0.53 9.38 -5.63
CA THR A 17 -1.74 10.17 -5.83
C THR A 17 -2.68 9.55 -6.87
N LEU A 18 -2.99 10.22 -7.97
CA LEU A 18 -4.06 9.80 -8.86
C LEU A 18 -3.61 8.59 -9.70
N GLU A 19 -2.48 8.70 -10.39
CA GLU A 19 -2.00 7.65 -11.29
C GLU A 19 -1.74 6.34 -10.54
N ALA A 20 -1.12 6.43 -9.36
CA ALA A 20 -0.92 5.27 -8.51
C ALA A 20 -2.25 4.64 -8.05
N SER A 21 -3.28 5.44 -7.77
CA SER A 21 -4.59 4.95 -7.32
C SER A 21 -5.40 4.27 -8.43
N LEU A 22 -5.02 4.48 -9.68
CA LEU A 22 -5.61 3.82 -10.85
C LEU A 22 -4.85 2.54 -11.24
N CYS A 23 -3.72 2.26 -10.60
CA CYS A 23 -2.96 1.03 -10.81
C CYS A 23 -3.59 -0.15 -10.04
N SER A 24 -4.56 -0.82 -10.67
CA SER A 24 -5.26 -1.98 -10.07
C SER A 24 -4.30 -3.07 -9.59
N ASP A 25 -3.30 -3.40 -10.41
CA ASP A 25 -2.33 -4.45 -10.09
C ASP A 25 -1.57 -4.12 -8.80
N CYS A 26 -1.21 -2.85 -8.57
CA CYS A 26 -0.53 -2.42 -7.36
C CYS A 26 -1.44 -2.54 -6.13
N ILE A 27 -2.71 -2.15 -6.26
CA ILE A 27 -3.70 -2.25 -5.19
C ILE A 27 -3.95 -3.72 -4.84
N ASP A 28 -4.25 -4.56 -5.83
CA ASP A 28 -4.52 -5.98 -5.66
C ASP A 28 -3.32 -6.67 -4.98
N ARG A 29 -2.11 -6.39 -5.47
CA ARG A 29 -0.89 -6.95 -4.90
C ARG A 29 -0.66 -6.50 -3.46
N LEU A 30 -0.95 -5.24 -3.13
CA LEU A 30 -0.82 -4.72 -1.77
C LEU A 30 -1.82 -5.37 -0.81
N ILE A 31 -3.08 -5.53 -1.23
CA ILE A 31 -4.10 -6.26 -0.46
C ILE A 31 -3.67 -7.71 -0.24
N GLU A 32 -3.18 -8.40 -1.28
CA GLU A 32 -2.67 -9.78 -1.15
C GLU A 32 -1.51 -9.86 -0.17
N PHE A 33 -0.56 -8.92 -0.25
CA PHE A 33 0.60 -8.89 0.64
C PHE A 33 0.17 -8.66 2.09
N LEU A 34 -0.66 -7.65 2.33
CA LEU A 34 -1.20 -7.36 3.66
C LEU A 34 -2.04 -8.53 4.16
N GLY A 35 -2.91 -9.15 3.34
CA GLY A 35 -3.67 -10.34 3.75
C GLY A 35 -2.78 -11.53 4.09
N GLY A 36 -1.75 -11.79 3.28
CA GLY A 36 -0.83 -12.91 3.46
C GLY A 36 0.11 -12.74 4.66
N VAL A 37 0.50 -11.50 4.99
CA VAL A 37 1.35 -11.18 6.14
C VAL A 37 0.51 -10.90 7.40
N SER A 38 -0.57 -10.13 7.33
CA SER A 38 -1.43 -9.83 8.48
C SER A 38 -2.23 -11.04 8.95
N GLY A 39 -2.61 -11.96 8.06
CA GLY A 39 -3.15 -13.27 8.46
C GLY A 39 -2.20 -14.06 9.39
N SER A 40 -0.90 -13.73 9.37
CA SER A 40 0.11 -14.27 10.31
C SER A 40 0.36 -13.40 11.54
N ALA A 41 0.08 -12.09 11.48
CA ALA A 41 0.36 -11.11 12.52
C ALA A 41 -0.81 -10.87 13.51
N TYR A 42 -2.05 -11.25 13.15
CA TYR A 42 -3.21 -11.22 14.07
C TYR A 42 -3.20 -12.33 15.11
N LEU A 43 -2.12 -13.11 15.19
CA LEU A 43 -1.89 -14.04 16.27
C LEU A 43 -1.35 -13.26 17.47
N ALA A 44 -2.20 -12.44 18.09
CA ALA A 44 -1.98 -12.08 19.48
C ALA A 44 -1.80 -13.40 20.25
N ASP A 45 -0.75 -13.50 21.05
CA ASP A 45 -0.38 -14.73 21.77
C ASP A 45 -1.59 -15.31 22.53
N ASP A 46 -2.46 -14.42 23.02
CA ASP A 46 -3.73 -14.72 23.69
C ASP A 46 -4.75 -15.45 22.79
N ALA A 47 -4.92 -15.04 21.52
CA ALA A 47 -5.86 -15.68 20.59
C ALA A 47 -5.40 -17.09 20.18
N LEU A 48 -4.09 -17.32 20.10
CA LEU A 48 -3.54 -18.65 19.89
C LEU A 48 -3.66 -19.53 21.14
N ALA A 49 -3.56 -18.93 22.33
CA ALA A 49 -3.60 -19.64 23.61
C ALA A 49 -4.94 -20.37 23.84
N GLU A 50 -6.04 -19.80 23.35
CA GLU A 50 -7.40 -20.36 23.45
C GLU A 50 -7.68 -21.51 22.45
N LEU A 51 -6.83 -21.70 21.44
CA LEU A 51 -6.99 -22.77 20.46
C LEU A 51 -6.48 -24.11 21.01
N ASP A 52 -7.20 -25.18 20.66
CA ASP A 52 -6.73 -26.54 20.85
C ASP A 52 -5.41 -26.79 20.08
N PRO A 53 -4.61 -27.78 20.49
CA PRO A 53 -3.28 -28.02 19.90
C PRO A 53 -3.27 -28.23 18.38
N ASP A 54 -4.30 -28.88 17.82
CA ASP A 54 -4.34 -29.18 16.38
C ASP A 54 -4.74 -27.94 15.57
N SER A 55 -5.74 -27.18 16.05
CA SER A 55 -6.11 -25.90 15.45
C SER A 55 -4.97 -24.88 15.50
N ARG A 56 -4.26 -24.79 16.63
CA ARG A 56 -3.07 -23.94 16.78
C ARG A 56 -1.98 -24.29 15.77
N LYS A 57 -1.66 -25.59 15.64
CA LYS A 57 -0.65 -26.06 14.69
C LYS A 57 -1.04 -25.75 13.25
N LYS A 58 -2.33 -25.88 12.91
CA LYS A 58 -2.86 -25.51 11.58
C LYS A 58 -2.69 -24.02 11.31
N VAL A 59 -3.10 -23.16 12.24
CA VAL A 59 -2.99 -21.69 12.13
C VAL A 59 -1.53 -21.25 11.97
N ILE A 60 -0.60 -21.79 12.78
CA ILE A 60 0.84 -21.50 12.65
C ILE A 60 1.36 -21.95 11.28
N LYS A 61 0.97 -23.14 10.81
CA LYS A 61 1.40 -23.66 9.50
C LYS A 61 0.89 -22.79 8.35
N GLU A 62 -0.37 -22.39 8.39
CA GLU A 62 -0.98 -21.50 7.39
C GLU A 62 -0.31 -20.12 7.39
N SER A 63 -0.01 -19.59 8.58
CA SER A 63 0.72 -18.33 8.76
C SER A 63 2.12 -18.36 8.16
N VAL A 64 2.91 -19.40 8.48
CA VAL A 64 4.24 -19.60 7.91
C VAL A 64 4.17 -19.77 6.38
N GLN A 65 3.16 -20.49 5.88
CA GLN A 65 2.96 -20.65 4.44
C GLN A 65 2.58 -19.33 3.77
N GLY A 66 1.76 -18.50 4.42
CA GLY A 66 1.42 -17.14 3.98
C GLY A 66 2.66 -16.27 3.85
N ILE A 67 3.47 -16.17 4.92
CA ILE A 67 4.74 -15.43 4.91
C ILE A 67 5.66 -15.94 3.80
N LYS A 68 5.84 -17.27 3.67
CA LYS A 68 6.68 -17.87 2.64
C LYS A 68 6.21 -17.49 1.23
N ASN A 69 4.92 -17.53 0.99
CA ASN A 69 4.34 -17.14 -0.30
C ASN A 69 4.62 -15.66 -0.59
N GLU A 70 4.46 -14.78 0.39
CA GLU A 70 4.62 -13.35 0.20
C GLU A 70 6.08 -12.90 0.06
N ILE A 71 7.01 -13.48 0.84
CA ILE A 71 8.45 -13.23 0.69
C ILE A 71 8.93 -13.59 -0.73
N SER A 72 8.43 -14.70 -1.29
CA SER A 72 8.83 -15.12 -2.65
C SER A 72 8.40 -14.13 -3.74
N LYS A 73 7.33 -13.36 -3.48
CA LYS A 73 6.77 -12.36 -4.39
C LYS A 73 7.27 -10.94 -4.11
N LEU A 74 7.91 -10.70 -2.95
CA LEU A 74 8.35 -9.39 -2.50
C LEU A 74 9.13 -8.59 -3.57
N PRO A 75 10.07 -9.18 -4.35
CA PRO A 75 10.77 -8.44 -5.39
C PRO A 75 9.83 -7.87 -6.46
N GLN A 76 8.83 -8.65 -6.88
CA GLN A 76 7.86 -8.21 -7.89
C GLN A 76 6.95 -7.13 -7.32
N THR A 77 6.52 -7.28 -6.06
CA THR A 77 5.74 -6.26 -5.35
C THR A 77 6.47 -4.93 -5.28
N ALA A 78 7.73 -4.94 -4.83
CA ALA A 78 8.51 -3.71 -4.67
C ALA A 78 8.66 -2.97 -6.01
N ILE A 79 8.92 -3.68 -7.10
CA ILE A 79 9.03 -3.07 -8.44
C ILE A 79 7.68 -2.52 -8.91
N LEU A 80 6.57 -3.24 -8.67
CA LEU A 80 5.24 -2.79 -9.04
C LEU A 80 4.82 -1.53 -8.27
N MET A 81 5.09 -1.49 -6.97
CA MET A 81 4.83 -0.31 -6.15
C MET A 81 5.69 0.87 -6.60
N LEU A 82 7.00 0.63 -6.83
CA LEU A 82 7.88 1.66 -7.38
C LEU A 82 7.35 2.19 -8.72
N TYR A 83 6.94 1.31 -9.63
CA TYR A 83 6.35 1.70 -10.90
C TYR A 83 5.14 2.61 -10.71
N ALA A 84 4.18 2.19 -9.88
CA ALA A 84 2.96 2.94 -9.60
C ALA A 84 3.27 4.32 -8.98
N GLY A 85 4.17 4.38 -8.01
CA GLY A 85 4.57 5.64 -7.36
C GLY A 85 5.37 6.59 -8.26
N LEU A 86 5.92 6.11 -9.38
CA LEU A 86 6.59 6.95 -10.36
C LEU A 86 5.65 7.48 -11.45
N GLN A 87 4.43 6.94 -11.59
CA GLN A 87 3.56 7.27 -12.73
C GLN A 87 3.08 8.73 -12.73
N GLU A 88 2.82 9.33 -11.55
CA GLU A 88 2.26 10.69 -11.48
C GLU A 88 3.20 11.72 -12.14
N TYR A 89 4.51 11.62 -11.88
CA TYR A 89 5.48 12.57 -12.43
C TYR A 89 6.22 12.02 -13.66
N HIS A 90 6.50 10.71 -13.70
CA HIS A 90 7.34 10.09 -14.73
C HIS A 90 6.59 9.23 -15.74
N GLY A 91 5.29 9.02 -15.54
CA GLY A 91 4.43 8.26 -16.45
C GLY A 91 4.14 8.98 -17.75
N MET A 92 3.21 8.41 -18.52
CA MET A 92 2.76 8.91 -19.83
C MET A 92 2.24 10.34 -19.79
N ASP A 93 1.55 10.72 -18.71
CA ASP A 93 0.98 12.06 -18.52
C ASP A 93 1.93 13.03 -17.79
N GLY A 94 3.13 12.55 -17.43
CA GLY A 94 4.21 13.31 -16.81
C GLY A 94 5.38 13.59 -17.76
N ASP A 95 6.61 13.33 -17.33
CA ASP A 95 7.83 13.52 -18.12
C ASP A 95 8.16 12.36 -19.08
N GLY A 96 7.39 11.27 -19.02
CA GLY A 96 7.53 10.10 -19.89
C GLY A 96 8.79 9.26 -19.69
N THR A 97 9.57 9.49 -18.64
CA THR A 97 10.82 8.74 -18.39
C THR A 97 10.58 7.32 -17.87
N VAL A 98 9.38 7.02 -17.35
CA VAL A 98 8.97 5.70 -16.83
C VAL A 98 7.64 5.29 -17.47
N SER A 99 7.72 4.76 -18.68
CA SER A 99 6.53 4.34 -19.46
C SER A 99 6.21 2.85 -19.35
N SER A 100 7.03 2.08 -18.63
CA SER A 100 6.87 0.63 -18.53
C SER A 100 7.40 0.04 -17.23
N MET A 101 6.89 -1.15 -16.88
CA MET A 101 7.44 -1.98 -15.81
C MET A 101 8.92 -2.33 -16.00
N HIS A 102 9.40 -2.36 -17.25
CA HIS A 102 10.81 -2.59 -17.55
C HIS A 102 11.70 -1.43 -17.11
N ASP A 103 11.22 -0.20 -17.24
CA ASP A 103 11.94 0.99 -16.81
C ASP A 103 12.02 1.05 -15.28
N ALA A 104 10.89 0.80 -14.59
CA ALA A 104 10.88 0.67 -13.13
C ALA A 104 11.80 -0.44 -12.64
N LYS A 105 11.86 -1.59 -13.33
CA LYS A 105 12.81 -2.67 -13.00
C LYS A 105 14.26 -2.25 -13.14
N LYS A 106 14.61 -1.45 -14.15
CA LYS A 106 15.97 -0.91 -14.30
C LYS A 106 16.32 0.05 -13.16
N ILE A 107 15.40 0.93 -12.79
CA ILE A 107 15.56 1.87 -11.67
C ILE A 107 15.76 1.09 -10.36
N ALA A 108 14.90 0.12 -10.08
CA ALA A 108 15.02 -0.74 -8.90
C ALA A 108 16.36 -1.49 -8.85
N LYS A 109 16.81 -2.03 -9.98
CA LYS A 109 18.13 -2.68 -10.09
C LYS A 109 19.25 -1.71 -9.73
N GLN A 110 19.24 -0.51 -10.31
CA GLN A 110 20.26 0.51 -10.08
C GLN A 110 20.28 0.92 -8.59
N TYR A 111 19.10 1.20 -8.01
CA TYR A 111 18.95 1.51 -6.59
C TYR A 111 19.59 0.43 -5.69
N ILE A 112 19.25 -0.84 -5.94
CA ILE A 112 19.75 -1.99 -5.17
C ILE A 112 21.28 -2.10 -5.26
N GLN A 113 21.86 -1.84 -6.45
CA GLN A 113 23.30 -1.90 -6.65
C GLN A 113 24.02 -0.77 -5.90
N GLU A 114 23.48 0.44 -5.96
CA GLU A 114 24.05 1.63 -5.31
C GLU A 114 24.03 1.55 -3.78
N HIS A 115 23.06 0.83 -3.21
CA HIS A 115 22.89 0.65 -1.76
C HIS A 115 23.34 -0.75 -1.29
N SER A 116 24.05 -1.51 -2.12
CA SER A 116 24.44 -2.88 -1.77
C SER A 116 25.49 -2.93 -0.64
N GLU A 117 26.30 -1.89 -0.51
CA GLU A 117 27.38 -1.81 0.49
C GLU A 117 26.90 -1.38 1.88
N ASP A 118 25.81 -0.60 1.99
CA ASP A 118 25.28 -0.10 3.27
C ASP A 118 24.18 -1.01 3.87
N GLY A 119 23.84 -2.09 3.18
CA GLY A 119 22.84 -3.08 3.61
C GLY A 119 21.39 -2.70 3.31
N THR A 120 21.12 -1.51 2.76
CA THR A 120 19.77 -1.03 2.41
C THR A 120 19.39 -1.29 0.94
N GLY A 121 20.30 -1.85 0.16
CA GLY A 121 20.11 -2.27 -1.23
C GLY A 121 19.43 -3.61 -1.36
N ASN A 122 18.19 -3.74 -0.86
CA ASN A 122 17.38 -4.94 -1.05
C ASN A 122 15.91 -4.62 -1.31
N PHE A 123 15.14 -5.63 -1.75
CA PHE A 123 13.73 -5.44 -2.13
C PHE A 123 12.81 -5.11 -0.95
N TYR A 124 13.18 -5.52 0.26
CA TYR A 124 12.40 -5.19 1.46
C TYR A 124 12.49 -3.70 1.80
N ASP A 125 13.68 -3.13 1.70
CA ASP A 125 13.88 -1.69 1.93
C ASP A 125 13.20 -0.86 0.83
N LEU A 126 13.32 -1.27 -0.43
CA LEU A 126 12.60 -0.61 -1.53
C LEU A 126 11.07 -0.68 -1.33
N PHE A 127 10.55 -1.83 -0.93
CA PHE A 127 9.14 -2.01 -0.57
C PHE A 127 8.74 -1.07 0.58
N THR A 128 9.56 -0.97 1.62
CA THR A 128 9.31 -0.14 2.80
C THR A 128 9.30 1.34 2.44
N ILE A 129 10.22 1.80 1.59
CA ILE A 129 10.22 3.16 1.05
C ILE A 129 8.89 3.46 0.35
N CYS A 130 8.44 2.55 -0.51
CA CYS A 130 7.19 2.70 -1.24
C CYS A 130 5.98 2.73 -0.28
N LEU A 131 5.94 1.82 0.69
CA LEU A 131 4.85 1.71 1.65
C LEU A 131 4.75 2.94 2.56
N ASN A 132 5.89 3.45 3.04
CA ASN A 132 5.94 4.68 3.85
C ASN A 132 5.45 5.88 3.05
N GLN A 133 5.90 6.00 1.79
CA GLN A 133 5.45 7.09 0.92
C GLN A 133 3.95 7.00 0.62
N MET A 134 3.40 5.81 0.40
CA MET A 134 1.94 5.60 0.28
C MET A 134 1.19 6.10 1.53
N ALA A 135 1.72 5.85 2.72
CA ALA A 135 1.12 6.32 3.95
C ALA A 135 1.19 7.86 4.08
N GLU A 136 2.33 8.46 3.72
CA GLU A 136 2.53 9.92 3.72
C GLU A 136 1.62 10.64 2.71
N ASP A 137 1.28 10.00 1.58
CA ASP A 137 0.42 10.55 0.52
C ASP A 137 -1.10 10.27 0.71
N ASP A 138 -1.48 9.72 1.87
CA ASP A 138 -2.86 9.30 2.17
C ASP A 138 -3.43 8.29 1.15
N PHE A 139 -2.57 7.47 0.54
CA PHE A 139 -2.94 6.55 -0.54
C PHE A 139 -4.06 5.58 -0.15
N PHE A 140 -4.02 5.05 1.07
CA PHE A 140 -5.04 4.12 1.57
C PHE A 140 -6.41 4.77 1.80
N VAL A 141 -6.42 6.07 2.13
CA VAL A 141 -7.64 6.86 2.20
C VAL A 141 -8.16 7.11 0.78
N ARG A 142 -7.26 7.49 -0.14
CA ARG A 142 -7.58 7.82 -1.54
C ARG A 142 -8.17 6.65 -2.30
N THR A 143 -7.59 5.46 -2.15
CA THR A 143 -8.06 4.20 -2.76
C THR A 143 -9.32 3.64 -2.09
N GLY A 144 -9.71 4.18 -0.94
CA GLY A 144 -10.84 3.68 -0.15
C GLY A 144 -10.54 2.39 0.64
N LEU A 145 -9.31 1.88 0.58
CA LEU A 145 -8.89 0.65 1.28
C LEU A 145 -9.14 0.74 2.78
N ASN A 146 -8.82 1.88 3.41
CA ASN A 146 -9.05 2.06 4.84
C ASN A 146 -10.52 1.84 5.24
N LYS A 147 -11.46 2.29 4.40
CA LYS A 147 -12.90 2.16 4.65
C LYS A 147 -13.38 0.73 4.45
N ILE A 148 -12.87 0.03 3.45
CA ILE A 148 -13.22 -1.36 3.19
C ILE A 148 -12.68 -2.25 4.32
N MET A 149 -11.43 -2.04 4.73
CA MET A 149 -10.81 -2.82 5.81
C MET A 149 -11.51 -2.61 7.15
N SER A 150 -11.85 -1.37 7.53
CA SER A 150 -12.57 -1.11 8.78
C SER A 150 -13.98 -1.74 8.78
N GLN A 151 -14.70 -1.67 7.66
CA GLN A 151 -15.99 -2.32 7.51
C GLN A 151 -15.91 -3.84 7.59
N ALA A 152 -14.89 -4.46 6.99
CA ALA A 152 -14.71 -5.91 7.01
C ALA A 152 -14.35 -6.45 8.40
N MET A 153 -13.67 -5.65 9.23
CA MET A 153 -13.21 -6.04 10.57
C MET A 153 -14.21 -5.75 11.69
N ASN A 154 -15.41 -5.22 11.40
CA ASN A 154 -16.39 -4.75 12.39
C ASN A 154 -15.78 -3.83 13.48
N THR A 155 -14.69 -3.16 13.17
CA THR A 155 -14.13 -2.11 14.01
C THR A 155 -14.88 -0.83 13.69
N GLU A 156 -16.02 -0.64 14.35
CA GLU A 156 -16.69 0.67 14.39
C GLU A 156 -15.82 1.68 15.13
N GLU A 157 -14.82 2.23 14.43
CA GLU A 157 -14.41 3.61 14.62
C GLU A 157 -14.48 4.29 13.26
N SER A 158 -15.65 4.87 13.01
CA SER A 158 -15.89 5.79 11.92
C SER A 158 -14.90 6.96 12.00
N SER A 159 -13.83 6.91 11.21
CA SER A 159 -13.24 8.13 10.67
C SER A 159 -14.15 8.65 9.54
N GLU A 160 -15.41 8.96 9.87
CA GLU A 160 -16.20 9.80 8.98
C GLU A 160 -15.43 11.12 8.80
N PRO A 161 -15.11 11.53 7.56
CA PRO A 161 -14.58 12.86 7.34
C PRO A 161 -15.63 13.83 7.87
N LYS A 162 -15.27 14.69 8.82
CA LYS A 162 -16.16 15.75 9.30
C LYS A 162 -16.73 16.46 8.07
N PRO A 163 -18.06 16.49 7.89
CA PRO A 163 -18.64 16.99 6.65
C PRO A 163 -18.19 18.44 6.45
N ASN A 164 -17.66 18.74 5.27
CA ASN A 164 -17.25 20.11 4.98
C ASN A 164 -18.48 21.03 5.01
N ARG A 165 -18.25 22.35 5.07
CA ARG A 165 -19.34 23.34 5.17
C ARG A 165 -20.38 23.21 4.04
N ALA A 166 -19.99 22.75 2.86
CA ALA A 166 -20.91 22.50 1.74
C ALA A 166 -21.77 21.24 1.97
N GLN A 167 -21.20 20.16 2.50
CA GLN A 167 -21.96 18.94 2.85
C GLN A 167 -22.96 19.21 3.99
N ARG A 168 -22.61 20.00 5.01
CA ARG A 168 -23.53 20.41 6.09
C ARG A 168 -24.70 21.25 5.58
N ARG A 169 -24.46 22.06 4.53
CA ARG A 169 -25.51 22.85 3.87
C ARG A 169 -26.41 21.99 2.99
N ALA A 170 -25.87 20.98 2.32
CA ALA A 170 -26.67 20.05 1.52
C ALA A 170 -27.60 19.21 2.40
N THR A 171 -27.09 18.64 3.50
CA THR A 171 -27.89 17.80 4.42
C THR A 171 -28.97 18.60 5.16
N SER A 172 -28.68 19.85 5.56
CA SER A 172 -29.71 20.72 6.16
C SER A 172 -30.80 21.17 5.18
N LYS A 173 -30.47 21.30 3.89
CA LYS A 173 -31.45 21.64 2.85
C LYS A 173 -32.36 20.46 2.51
N VAL A 174 -31.79 19.24 2.46
CA VAL A 174 -32.56 18.00 2.25
C VAL A 174 -33.52 17.74 3.43
N LYS A 175 -33.07 17.93 4.67
CA LYS A 175 -33.90 17.73 5.86
C LYS A 175 -35.09 18.73 5.95
N LYS A 176 -34.88 19.97 5.52
CA LYS A 176 -35.97 20.97 5.42
C LYS A 176 -36.99 20.68 4.32
N LEU A 177 -36.61 19.94 3.28
CA LEU A 177 -37.51 19.58 2.18
C LEU A 177 -38.34 18.32 2.48
N SER A 178 -37.90 17.50 3.44
CA SER A 178 -38.66 16.32 3.90
C SER A 178 -39.66 16.61 5.03
N GLU A 179 -39.62 17.82 5.60
CA GLU A 179 -40.48 18.25 6.72
C GLU A 179 -41.61 19.21 6.26
N ASN A 180 -41.74 19.46 4.95
CA ASN A 180 -42.83 20.18 4.30
C ASN A 180 -43.53 19.29 3.27
#